data_AF-A0A7C2NCB6-F1
#
_entry.id   AF-A0A7C2NCB6-F1
#
_cell.length_a   1.000
_cell.length_b   1.000
_cell.length_c   1.000
_cell.angle_alpha   90.00
_cell.angle_beta   90.00
_cell.angle_gamma   90.00
#
_symmetry.space_group_name_H-M   'P 1'
#
loop_
_entity.id
_entity.type
_entity.pdbx_description
1 polymer ?
#
loop_
_entity_poly.entity_id
_entity_poly.type
_entity_poly.pdbx_seq_one_letter_code
_entity_poly.pdbx_strand_id
1 'polypeptide(L)'
;AYRLGDREVIEFPDDAEELAAVQPVYEELPGWNTDTTGITEFEKLPPLAQAYVRRLEEFMGVPVVLISTGPRREETILRRIPPLSGWIAELG
;
A
#
# COMPACT_ATOMS: atom_id res chain seq x y z
N ALA A 1 -0.45 0.67 14.03
CA ALA A 1 -0.74 0.58 15.48
C ALA A 1 -1.44 1.86 15.92
N TYR A 2 -2.07 1.80 17.09
CA TYR A 2 -2.84 2.86 17.73
C TYR A 2 -2.37 3.03 19.16
N ARG A 3 -2.36 4.26 19.66
CA ARG A 3 -2.08 4.58 21.06
C ARG A 3 -3.40 4.89 21.77
N LEU A 4 -3.72 4.12 22.80
CA LEU A 4 -4.88 4.32 23.68
C LEU A 4 -4.38 4.59 25.10
N GLY A 5 -4.23 5.88 25.44
CA GLY A 5 -3.53 6.29 26.66
C GLY A 5 -2.06 5.84 26.62
N ASP A 6 -1.63 5.06 27.61
CA ASP A 6 -0.26 4.52 27.69
C ASP A 6 -0.10 3.17 26.97
N ARG A 7 -1.17 2.63 26.39
CA ARG A 7 -1.15 1.33 25.72
C ARG A 7 -1.01 1.49 24.22
N GLU A 8 -0.21 0.62 23.61
CA GLU A 8 -0.20 0.43 22.17
C GLU A 8 -1.10 -0.75 21.80
N VAL A 9 -1.92 -0.56 20.77
CA VAL A 9 -2.87 -1.53 20.24
C VAL A 9 -2.59 -1.72 18.76
N ILE A 10 -2.51 -2.97 18.29
CA ILE A 10 -2.17 -3.28 16.90
C ILE A 10 -3.40 -3.61 16.04
N GLU A 11 -4.49 -4.05 16.68
CA GLU A 11 -5.76 -4.33 16.01
C GLU A 11 -6.64 -3.07 15.93
N PHE A 12 -7.53 -3.05 14.96
CA PHE A 12 -8.52 -1.98 14.83
C PHE A 12 -9.53 -2.08 15.99
N PRO A 13 -9.80 -1.01 16.76
CA PRO A 13 -10.76 -1.05 17.86
C PRO A 13 -12.18 -1.39 17.36
N ASP A 14 -12.85 -2.32 18.02
CA ASP A 14 -14.24 -2.71 17.73
C ASP A 14 -15.28 -1.90 18.53
N ASP A 15 -14.83 -1.21 19.58
CA ASP A 15 -15.63 -0.26 20.34
C ASP A 15 -15.51 1.17 19.78
N ALA A 16 -16.64 1.85 19.66
CA ALA A 16 -16.71 3.19 19.07
C ALA A 16 -16.11 4.28 19.97
N GLU A 17 -16.20 4.13 21.29
CA GLU A 17 -15.60 5.09 22.24
C GLU A 17 -14.07 4.94 22.25
N GLU A 18 -13.56 3.70 22.22
CA GLU A 18 -12.13 3.45 22.07
C GLU A 18 -11.60 3.96 20.73
N LEU A 19 -12.31 3.70 19.62
CA LEU A 19 -11.93 4.19 18.29
C LEU A 19 -11.85 5.72 18.24
N ALA A 20 -12.74 6.43 18.96
CA ALA A 20 -12.71 7.88 19.05
C ALA A 20 -11.54 8.43 19.89
N ALA A 21 -10.99 7.61 20.80
CA ALA A 21 -9.94 8.00 21.73
C ALA A 21 -8.52 7.66 21.24
N VAL A 22 -8.37 6.68 20.34
CA VAL A 22 -7.05 6.26 19.85
C VAL A 22 -6.36 7.32 18.99
N GLN A 23 -5.03 7.36 19.09
CA GLN A 23 -4.19 8.12 18.17
C GLN A 23 -3.40 7.16 17.27
N PRO A 24 -3.36 7.37 15.95
CA PRO A 24 -2.54 6.54 15.07
C PRO A 24 -1.05 6.72 15.38
N VAL A 25 -0.31 5.60 15.40
CA VAL A 25 1.15 5.61 15.45
C VAL A 25 1.67 5.51 14.03
N TYR A 26 2.17 6.63 13.52
CA TYR A 26 2.67 6.73 12.14
C TYR A 26 4.14 6.33 12.02
N GLU A 27 4.47 5.84 10.84
CA GLU A 27 5.83 5.77 10.32
C GLU A 27 5.99 6.83 9.23
N GLU A 28 7.10 7.55 9.24
CA GLU A 28 7.42 8.56 8.25
C GLU A 28 8.41 8.01 7.21
N LEU A 29 8.10 8.21 5.93
CA LEU A 29 8.93 7.79 4.81
C LEU A 29 9.17 8.98 3.88
N PRO A 30 10.34 9.07 3.23
CA PRO A 30 10.62 10.16 2.29
C PRO A 30 9.74 10.07 1.05
N GLY A 31 9.11 11.17 0.67
CA GLY A 31 8.36 11.31 -0.58
C GLY A 31 9.27 11.42 -1.80
N TRP A 32 8.70 11.24 -3.01
CA TRP A 32 9.46 11.22 -4.27
C TRP A 32 9.37 12.50 -5.13
N ASN A 33 8.40 13.39 -4.88
CA ASN A 33 8.17 14.65 -5.61
C ASN A 33 8.34 14.55 -7.14
N THR A 34 7.88 13.45 -7.72
CA THR A 34 8.01 13.12 -9.14
C THR A 34 6.68 12.56 -9.62
N ASP A 35 6.26 12.91 -10.83
CA ASP A 35 5.01 12.39 -11.39
C ASP A 35 5.11 10.87 -11.58
N THR A 36 4.02 10.17 -11.24
CA THR A 36 3.88 8.72 -11.41
C THR A 36 2.76 8.36 -12.39
N THR A 37 2.09 9.38 -12.94
CA THR A 37 0.90 9.22 -13.77
C THR A 37 1.20 8.38 -15.01
N GLY A 38 0.41 7.31 -15.19
CA GLY A 38 0.49 6.43 -16.36
C GLY A 38 1.72 5.52 -16.43
N ILE A 39 2.52 5.41 -15.36
CA ILE A 39 3.58 4.40 -15.29
C ILE A 39 2.96 2.99 -15.23
N THR A 40 3.42 2.08 -16.09
CA THR A 40 2.86 0.72 -16.21
C THR A 40 3.83 -0.39 -15.82
N GLU A 41 5.07 -0.05 -15.46
CA GLU A 41 6.10 -0.98 -14.98
C GLU A 41 6.59 -0.51 -13.61
N PHE A 42 6.70 -1.43 -12.65
CA PHE A 42 7.06 -1.10 -11.26
C PHE A 42 8.45 -0.48 -11.16
N GLU A 43 9.37 -0.97 -11.96
CA GLU A 43 10.78 -0.58 -12.02
C GLU A 43 10.96 0.84 -12.56
N LYS A 44 9.94 1.37 -13.27
CA LYS A 44 9.91 2.75 -13.77
C LYS A 44 9.39 3.75 -12.74
N LEU A 45 8.82 3.31 -11.62
CA LEU A 45 8.45 4.20 -10.53
C LEU A 45 9.70 4.84 -9.90
N PRO A 46 9.58 6.05 -9.31
CA PRO A 46 10.65 6.65 -8.53
C PRO A 46 11.15 5.68 -7.43
N PRO A 47 12.47 5.62 -7.15
CA PRO A 47 13.01 4.67 -6.16
C PRO A 47 12.34 4.74 -4.79
N LEU A 48 11.96 5.94 -4.35
CA LEU A 48 11.26 6.17 -3.09
C LEU A 48 9.80 5.70 -3.13
N ALA A 49 9.11 5.79 -4.28
CA ALA A 49 7.79 5.22 -4.47
C ALA A 49 7.84 3.68 -4.44
N GLN A 50 8.85 3.08 -5.06
CA GLN A 50 9.07 1.64 -4.97
C GLN A 50 9.37 1.19 -3.54
N ALA A 51 10.16 1.97 -2.79
CA ALA A 51 10.46 1.69 -1.38
C ALA A 51 9.21 1.77 -0.51
N TYR A 52 8.34 2.75 -0.75
CA TYR A 52 7.04 2.86 -0.09
C TYR A 52 6.17 1.62 -0.31
N VAL A 53 6.04 1.14 -1.56
CA VAL A 53 5.29 -0.09 -1.86
C VAL A 53 5.88 -1.29 -1.14
N ARG A 54 7.21 -1.49 -1.18
CA ARG A 54 7.87 -2.60 -0.46
C ARG A 54 7.64 -2.53 1.05
N ARG A 55 7.65 -1.32 1.63
CA ARG A 55 7.40 -1.14 3.07
C ARG A 55 5.98 -1.53 3.45
N LEU A 56 4.99 -1.23 2.60
CA LEU A 56 3.61 -1.70 2.78
C LEU A 56 3.52 -3.23 2.69
N GLU A 57 4.22 -3.86 1.74
CA GLU A 57 4.28 -5.33 1.62
C GLU A 57 4.85 -5.98 2.89
N GLU A 58 5.94 -5.44 3.42
CA GLU A 58 6.54 -5.89 4.68
C GLU A 58 5.59 -5.70 5.86
N PHE A 59 4.89 -4.58 5.92
CA PHE A 59 3.94 -4.26 6.99
C PHE A 59 2.71 -5.18 6.98
N MET A 60 2.14 -5.43 5.80
CA MET A 60 0.94 -6.26 5.64
C MET A 60 1.26 -7.76 5.57
N GLY A 61 2.51 -8.13 5.32
CA GLY A 61 2.93 -9.53 5.12
C GLY A 61 2.43 -10.15 3.81
N VAL A 62 1.91 -9.34 2.88
CA VAL A 62 1.36 -9.78 1.59
C VAL A 62 1.84 -8.88 0.47
N PRO A 63 1.99 -9.40 -0.76
CA PRO A 63 2.49 -8.60 -1.85
C PRO A 63 1.42 -7.72 -2.50
N VAL A 64 1.85 -6.57 -3.03
CA VAL A 64 1.04 -5.64 -3.82
C VAL A 64 1.12 -6.05 -5.29
N VAL A 65 0.02 -6.59 -5.83
CA VAL A 65 -0.02 -7.14 -7.20
C VAL A 65 -0.52 -6.14 -8.26
N LEU A 66 -1.29 -5.14 -7.82
CA LEU A 66 -1.97 -4.18 -8.69
C LEU A 66 -1.73 -2.77 -8.15
N ILE A 67 -1.28 -1.85 -9.01
CA ILE A 67 -1.06 -0.44 -8.65
C ILE A 67 -1.66 0.41 -9.76
N SER A 68 -2.75 1.13 -9.47
CA SER A 68 -3.30 2.12 -10.40
C SER A 68 -2.43 3.37 -10.36
N THR A 69 -1.99 3.82 -11.53
CA THR A 69 -1.18 5.03 -11.71
C THR A 69 -1.93 6.10 -12.47
N GLY A 70 -3.22 5.89 -12.77
CA GLY A 70 -4.03 6.88 -13.47
C GLY A 70 -5.47 6.39 -13.71
N PRO A 71 -6.33 7.25 -14.25
CA PRO A 71 -7.75 6.95 -14.47
C PRO A 71 -8.02 5.94 -15.60
N ARG A 72 -7.09 5.72 -16.54
CA ARG A 72 -7.30 4.79 -17.66
C ARG A 72 -7.00 3.35 -17.27
N ARG A 73 -7.62 2.39 -17.96
CA ARG A 73 -7.43 0.96 -17.67
C ARG A 73 -5.97 0.52 -17.83
N GLU A 74 -5.32 1.02 -18.86
CA GLU A 74 -3.92 0.76 -19.17
C GLU A 74 -2.95 1.44 -18.20
N GLU A 75 -3.39 2.44 -17.43
CA GLU A 75 -2.58 3.14 -16.42
C GLU A 75 -2.57 2.35 -15.11
N THR A 76 -2.17 1.09 -15.21
CA THR A 76 -2.16 0.13 -14.13
C THR A 76 -0.93 -0.78 -14.24
N ILE A 77 -0.16 -0.86 -13.16
CA ILE A 77 0.96 -1.78 -13.04
C ILE A 77 0.43 -3.12 -12.56
N LEU A 78 0.77 -4.17 -13.29
CA LEU A 78 0.44 -5.55 -12.94
C LEU A 78 1.71 -6.32 -12.57
N ARG A 79 1.92 -6.59 -11.28
CA ARG A 79 3.07 -7.35 -10.79
C ARG A 79 2.78 -8.83 -10.84
N ARG A 80 3.63 -9.59 -11.55
CA ARG A 80 3.46 -11.04 -11.70
C ARG A 80 3.86 -11.76 -10.41
N ILE A 81 2.89 -12.42 -9.78
CA ILE A 81 3.11 -13.27 -8.61
C ILE A 81 2.41 -14.63 -8.85
N PRO A 82 3.14 -15.76 -8.89
CA PRO A 82 2.50 -17.09 -8.87
C PRO A 82 1.84 -17.33 -7.49
N PRO A 83 0.64 -17.94 -7.35
CA PRO A 83 -0.30 -18.50 -8.33
C PRO A 83 -1.38 -17.52 -8.82
N LEU A 84 -1.42 -16.29 -8.32
CA LEU A 84 -2.42 -15.26 -8.66
C LEU A 84 -2.34 -14.79 -10.12
N SER A 85 -1.22 -15.06 -10.79
CA SER A 85 -1.00 -14.74 -12.20
C SER A 85 -2.12 -15.26 -13.12
N GLY A 86 -2.75 -16.39 -12.79
CA GLY A 86 -3.88 -16.93 -13.56
C GLY A 86 -5.17 -16.11 -13.41
N TRP A 87 -5.52 -15.73 -12.18
CA TRP A 87 -6.74 -14.97 -11.88
C TRP A 87 -6.66 -13.53 -12.38
N ILE A 88 -5.46 -12.96 -12.34
CA ILE A 88 -5.21 -11.60 -12.77
C ILE A 88 -5.20 -11.50 -14.32
N ALA A 89 -4.75 -12.53 -15.03
CA ALA A 89 -4.75 -12.54 -16.50
C ALA A 89 -6.17 -12.46 -17.09
N GLU A 90 -7.19 -12.90 -16.35
CA GLU A 90 -8.61 -12.82 -16.76
C GLU A 90 -9.22 -11.41 -16.61
N LEU A 91 -8.54 -10.49 -15.93
CA LEU A 91 -8.96 -9.09 -15.78
C LEU A 91 -8.42 -8.18 -16.91
N GLY A 92 -7.71 -8.76 -17.90
CA GLY A 92 -7.15 -8.08 -19.08
C GLY A 92 -8.02 -8.22 -20.31
#